data_AF-A0A5J5IA34-F1
#
_entry.id   AF-A0A5J5IA34-F1
#
_cell.length_a   1.000
_cell.length_b   1.000
_cell.length_c   1.000
_cell.angle_alpha   90.00
_cell.angle_beta   90.00
_cell.angle_gamma   90.00
#
_symmetry.space_group_name_H-M   'P 1'
#
loop_
_entity.id
_entity.type
_entity.pdbx_description
1 polymer ?
#
loop_
_entity_poly.entity_id
_entity_poly.type
_entity_poly.pdbx_seq_one_letter_code
_entity_poly.pdbx_strand_id
1 'polypeptide(L)'
;MSAPIIVTALLGAADFAWADGLRRAHFPPDRNILSAHLTLFHHLPPSALEEVSARLKRLCAGPPPPARLTEVMLLGPGVAFRVDSPALMAMRDDLADAFAGLLTPQDQARPRLHITVQNKVAPVEAKALAAMLGQDFHPRPLKIVGLAAWHYRGGPWEPAMKAMFRG
;
A
#
# COMPACT_ATOMS: atom_id res chain seq x y z
N MET A 1 19.34 15.99 -4.90
CA MET A 1 17.93 16.26 -5.25
C MET A 1 17.06 15.61 -4.19
N SER A 2 16.14 16.36 -3.59
CA SER A 2 15.21 15.84 -2.57
C SER A 2 14.11 15.02 -3.26
N ALA A 3 13.83 13.83 -2.74
CA ALA A 3 12.90 12.87 -3.34
C ALA A 3 11.60 12.82 -2.52
N PRO A 4 10.41 12.85 -3.16
CA PRO A 4 9.13 12.75 -2.47
C PRO A 4 9.06 11.52 -1.56
N ILE A 5 8.27 11.61 -0.49
CA ILE A 5 8.10 10.53 0.48
C ILE A 5 6.82 9.75 0.19
N ILE A 6 6.96 8.44 0.03
CA ILE A 6 5.85 7.48 -0.03
C ILE A 6 5.69 6.87 1.35
N VAL A 7 4.45 6.63 1.77
CA VAL A 7 4.15 5.94 3.03
C VAL A 7 3.32 4.71 2.74
N THR A 8 3.69 3.58 3.34
CA THR A 8 3.01 2.29 3.16
C THR A 8 2.76 1.60 4.49
N ALA A 9 1.75 0.74 4.53
CA ALA A 9 1.67 -0.32 5.52
C ALA A 9 2.52 -1.54 5.10
N LEU A 10 3.22 -2.13 6.06
CA LEU A 10 4.03 -3.34 5.89
C LEU A 10 3.17 -4.58 6.14
N LEU A 11 3.15 -5.48 5.15
CA LEU A 11 2.45 -6.76 5.24
C LEU A 11 3.27 -7.77 6.07
N GLY A 12 2.59 -8.68 6.77
CA GLY A 12 3.25 -9.83 7.40
C GLY A 12 3.95 -10.70 6.36
N ALA A 13 5.02 -11.40 6.75
CA ALA A 13 5.90 -12.11 5.80
C ALA A 13 5.15 -13.07 4.86
N ALA A 14 4.20 -13.86 5.37
CA ALA A 14 3.40 -14.79 4.56
C ALA A 14 2.48 -14.05 3.56
N ASP A 15 1.81 -12.98 4.02
CA ASP A 15 0.93 -12.17 3.17
C ASP A 15 1.72 -11.41 2.09
N PHE A 16 2.90 -10.89 2.46
CA PHE A 16 3.82 -10.27 1.53
C PHE A 16 4.27 -11.27 0.45
N ALA A 17 4.77 -12.45 0.86
CA ALA A 17 5.27 -13.45 -0.08
C ALA A 17 4.17 -13.93 -1.05
N TRP A 18 2.95 -14.12 -0.54
CA TRP A 18 1.78 -14.45 -1.35
C TRP A 18 1.47 -13.34 -2.38
N ALA A 19 1.34 -12.10 -1.93
CA ALA A 19 1.00 -10.98 -2.81
C ALA A 19 2.11 -10.71 -3.84
N ASP A 20 3.37 -10.82 -3.43
CA ASP A 20 4.52 -10.62 -4.32
C ASP A 20 4.64 -11.75 -5.35
N GLY A 21 4.30 -12.99 -4.96
CA GLY A 21 4.16 -14.12 -5.88
C GLY A 21 3.13 -13.86 -6.97
N LEU A 22 1.96 -13.34 -6.62
CA LEU A 22 0.92 -12.99 -7.59
C LEU A 22 1.39 -11.88 -8.54
N ARG A 23 2.12 -10.88 -8.04
CA ARG A 23 2.71 -9.84 -8.90
C ARG A 23 3.72 -10.43 -9.87
N ARG A 24 4.63 -11.30 -9.41
CA ARG A 24 5.60 -11.98 -10.29
C ARG A 24 4.91 -12.84 -11.36
N ALA A 25 3.77 -13.45 -11.04
CA ALA A 25 3.03 -14.30 -11.96
C ALA A 25 2.20 -13.51 -13.00
N HIS A 26 1.71 -12.30 -12.66
CA HIS A 26 0.68 -11.64 -13.46
C HIS A 26 0.98 -10.19 -13.87
N PHE A 27 1.92 -9.52 -13.21
CA PHE A 27 2.32 -8.16 -13.56
C PHE A 27 3.28 -8.20 -14.76
N PRO A 28 3.14 -7.33 -15.77
CA PRO A 28 4.08 -7.29 -16.90
C PRO A 28 5.55 -7.21 -16.41
N PRO A 29 6.41 -8.17 -16.80
CA PRO A 29 7.74 -8.33 -16.19
C PRO A 29 8.66 -7.13 -16.43
N ASP A 30 8.53 -6.48 -17.58
CA ASP A 30 9.22 -5.24 -17.95
C ASP A 30 8.83 -4.03 -17.08
N ARG A 31 7.71 -4.13 -16.35
CA ARG A 31 7.14 -3.05 -15.51
C ARG A 31 7.10 -3.41 -14.03
N ASN A 32 7.34 -4.67 -13.67
CA ASN A 32 7.25 -5.16 -12.30
C ASN A 32 8.52 -4.87 -11.50
N ILE A 33 8.79 -3.58 -11.27
CA ILE A 33 9.99 -3.10 -10.58
C ILE A 33 9.77 -2.82 -9.08
N LEU A 34 8.56 -3.06 -8.57
CA LEU A 34 8.19 -2.86 -7.18
C LEU A 34 7.58 -4.15 -6.61
N SER A 35 8.01 -4.50 -5.41
CA SER A 35 7.38 -5.57 -4.64
C SER A 35 5.95 -5.21 -4.23
N ALA A 36 5.17 -6.20 -3.80
CA ALA A 36 3.84 -5.99 -3.24
C ALA A 36 3.86 -5.00 -2.08
N HIS A 37 2.92 -4.07 -2.08
CA HIS A 37 2.83 -3.00 -1.10
C HIS A 37 1.37 -2.57 -0.89
N LEU A 38 1.12 -1.92 0.25
CA LEU A 38 -0.14 -1.29 0.60
C LEU A 38 0.12 0.20 0.85
N THR A 39 -0.16 1.04 -0.15
CA THR A 39 0.15 2.48 -0.10
C THR A 39 -0.87 3.25 0.74
N LEU A 40 -0.37 4.19 1.55
CA LEU A 40 -1.17 5.13 2.34
C LEU A 40 -1.05 6.57 1.79
N PHE A 41 0.15 6.95 1.35
CA PHE A 41 0.46 8.22 0.70
C PHE A 41 1.47 8.01 -0.43
N HIS A 42 1.31 8.75 -1.53
CA HIS A 42 2.12 8.61 -2.74
C HIS A 42 3.21 9.69 -2.84
N HIS A 43 2.99 10.86 -2.24
CA HIS A 43 3.79 12.02 -2.51
C HIS A 43 3.72 13.07 -1.39
N LEU A 44 4.31 12.78 -0.24
CA LEU A 44 4.59 13.78 0.78
C LEU A 44 5.86 14.57 0.43
N PRO A 45 5.96 15.87 0.81
CA PRO A 45 7.15 16.66 0.54
C PRO A 45 8.39 16.09 1.26
N PRO A 46 9.58 16.15 0.66
CA PRO A 46 10.80 15.61 1.27
C PRO A 46 11.12 16.23 2.64
N SER A 47 10.76 17.50 2.85
CA SER A 47 10.93 18.22 4.11
C SER A 47 10.10 17.67 5.27
N ALA A 48 9.05 16.89 4.99
CA ALA A 48 8.20 16.31 6.02
C ALA A 48 8.74 14.99 6.59
N LEU A 49 9.86 14.44 6.06
CA LEU A 49 10.33 13.10 6.43
C LEU A 49 10.54 12.92 7.94
N GLU A 50 11.09 13.91 8.64
CA GLU A 50 11.33 13.82 10.07
C GLU A 50 10.01 13.70 10.85
N GLU A 51 9.05 14.56 10.54
CA GLU A 51 7.71 14.54 11.17
C GLU A 51 6.94 13.27 10.81
N VAL A 52 6.99 12.82 9.56
CA VAL A 52 6.44 11.52 9.13
C VAL A 52 7.05 10.41 9.97
N SER A 53 8.38 10.39 10.11
CA SER A 53 9.08 9.36 10.87
C SER A 53 8.67 9.33 12.34
N ALA A 54 8.53 10.50 12.97
CA ALA A 54 8.09 10.62 14.36
C ALA A 54 6.65 10.11 14.55
N ARG A 55 5.73 10.48 13.64
CA ARG A 55 4.33 10.03 13.69
C ARG A 55 4.19 8.54 13.45
N LEU A 56 4.89 7.99 12.45
CA LEU A 56 4.87 6.54 12.20
C LEU A 56 5.36 5.75 13.43
N LYS A 57 6.43 6.20 14.10
CA LYS A 57 6.89 5.60 15.36
C LYS A 57 5.83 5.65 16.46
N ARG A 58 5.13 6.79 16.61
CA ARG A 58 4.06 6.95 17.61
C ARG A 58 2.88 6.03 17.33
N LEU A 59 2.41 5.96 16.09
CA LEU A 59 1.32 5.08 15.68
C LEU A 59 1.70 3.60 15.90
N CYS A 60 2.93 3.23 15.53
CA CYS A 60 3.45 1.87 15.73
C CYS A 60 3.79 1.52 17.18
N ALA A 61 3.69 2.45 18.13
CA ALA A 61 3.80 2.12 19.55
C ALA A 61 2.58 1.32 20.06
N GLY A 62 1.44 1.39 19.35
CA GLY A 62 0.25 0.61 19.62
C GLY A 62 0.23 -0.76 18.92
N PRO A 63 -0.88 -1.52 19.09
CA PRO A 63 -1.06 -2.83 18.47
C PRO A 63 -1.22 -2.74 16.94
N PRO A 64 -0.92 -3.82 16.22
CA PRO A 64 -1.16 -3.88 14.78
C PRO A 64 -2.66 -3.73 14.45
N PRO A 65 -3.03 -2.92 13.45
CA PRO A 65 -4.42 -2.73 13.08
C PRO A 65 -4.97 -4.03 12.46
N PRO A 66 -6.17 -4.48 12.87
CA PRO A 66 -6.81 -5.62 12.23
C PRO A 66 -7.10 -5.28 10.76
N ALA A 67 -6.84 -6.25 9.87
CA ALA A 67 -7.10 -6.10 8.45
C ALA A 67 -7.57 -7.42 7.83
N ARG A 68 -8.27 -7.29 6.71
CA ARG A 68 -8.74 -8.43 5.91
C ARG A 68 -8.75 -8.07 4.44
N LEU A 69 -8.55 -9.07 3.58
CA LEU A 69 -8.89 -8.95 2.17
C LEU A 69 -10.38 -9.22 2.00
N THR A 70 -11.07 -8.39 1.22
CA THR A 70 -12.54 -8.46 1.12
C THR A 70 -13.07 -8.76 -0.27
N GLU A 71 -12.35 -8.39 -1.32
CA GLU A 71 -12.75 -8.64 -2.71
C GLU A 71 -11.56 -8.53 -3.67
N VAL A 72 -11.69 -9.19 -4.82
CA VAL A 72 -10.92 -8.90 -6.03
C VAL A 72 -11.57 -7.71 -6.72
N MET A 73 -10.80 -6.69 -7.07
CA MET A 73 -11.32 -5.48 -7.71
C MET A 73 -10.54 -5.11 -8.97
N LEU A 74 -11.26 -4.56 -9.95
CA LEU A 74 -10.67 -3.95 -11.14
C LEU A 74 -10.21 -2.52 -10.82
N LEU A 75 -9.02 -2.17 -11.30
CA LEU A 75 -8.43 -0.83 -11.22
C LEU A 75 -8.53 -0.06 -12.56
N GLY A 76 -9.29 -0.58 -13.53
CA GLY A 76 -9.23 -0.15 -14.92
C GLY A 76 -8.23 -1.03 -15.68
N PRO A 77 -6.99 -0.58 -15.94
CA PRO A 77 -5.97 -1.39 -16.60
C PRO A 77 -5.23 -2.35 -15.64
N GLY A 78 -5.91 -2.85 -14.60
CA GLY A 78 -5.28 -3.65 -13.55
C GLY A 78 -6.25 -4.35 -12.61
N VAL A 79 -5.68 -5.18 -11.73
CA VAL A 79 -6.38 -5.99 -10.73
C VAL A 79 -5.68 -5.84 -9.38
N ALA A 80 -6.47 -5.76 -8.33
CA ALA A 80 -6.00 -5.70 -6.95
C ALA A 80 -6.92 -6.46 -6.00
N PHE A 81 -6.43 -6.75 -4.80
CA PHE A 81 -7.28 -7.13 -3.68
C PHE A 81 -7.59 -5.90 -2.83
N ARG A 82 -8.87 -5.69 -2.51
CA ARG A 82 -9.25 -4.67 -1.53
C ARG A 82 -8.83 -5.12 -0.14
N VAL A 83 -8.30 -4.18 0.62
CA VAL A 83 -8.01 -4.32 2.05
C VAL A 83 -9.05 -3.54 2.83
N ASP A 84 -9.75 -4.20 3.74
CA ASP A 84 -10.56 -3.54 4.78
C ASP A 84 -9.76 -3.48 6.08
N SER A 85 -9.56 -2.28 6.59
CA SER A 85 -8.91 -2.02 7.87
C SER A 85 -9.30 -0.63 8.38
N PRO A 86 -10.42 -0.51 9.11
CA PRO A 86 -10.87 0.77 9.66
C PRO A 86 -9.81 1.43 10.56
N ALA A 87 -9.08 0.64 11.33
CA ALA A 87 -8.01 1.14 12.20
C ALA A 87 -6.82 1.70 11.40
N LEU A 88 -6.37 1.03 10.34
CA LEU A 88 -5.32 1.57 9.46
C LEU A 88 -5.80 2.83 8.75
N MET A 89 -7.07 2.88 8.33
CA MET A 89 -7.66 4.08 7.73
C MET A 89 -7.69 5.24 8.71
N ALA A 90 -8.05 5.03 9.98
CA ALA A 90 -7.99 6.06 11.00
C ALA A 90 -6.55 6.59 11.20
N MET A 91 -5.55 5.71 11.26
CA MET A 91 -4.14 6.12 11.33
C MET A 91 -3.72 6.96 10.12
N ARG A 92 -4.22 6.62 8.92
CA ARG A 92 -3.97 7.38 7.70
C ARG A 92 -4.69 8.74 7.73
N ASP A 93 -5.90 8.79 8.24
CA ASP A 93 -6.69 10.01 8.36
C ASP A 93 -6.02 10.99 9.37
N ASP A 94 -5.52 10.48 10.50
CA ASP A 94 -4.71 11.26 11.47
C ASP A 94 -3.44 11.87 10.83
N LEU A 95 -2.77 11.11 9.95
CA LEU A 95 -1.62 11.61 9.20
C LEU A 95 -2.05 12.65 8.16
N ALA A 96 -3.19 12.44 7.49
CA ALA A 96 -3.69 13.38 6.49
C ALA A 96 -4.03 14.74 7.10
N ASP A 97 -4.66 14.74 8.29
CA ASP A 97 -4.95 15.95 9.03
C ASP A 97 -3.67 16.68 9.47
N ALA A 98 -2.68 15.93 9.94
CA ALA A 98 -1.38 16.48 10.34
C ALA A 98 -0.59 17.11 9.19
N PHE A 99 -0.79 16.63 7.96
CA PHE A 99 -0.13 17.13 6.77
C PHE A 99 -1.06 17.95 5.88
N ALA A 100 -2.21 18.40 6.41
CA ALA A 100 -3.14 19.24 5.68
C ALA A 100 -2.42 20.46 5.07
N GLY A 101 -2.74 20.77 3.81
CA GLY A 101 -2.05 21.82 3.04
C GLY A 101 -0.73 21.40 2.39
N LEU A 102 -0.13 20.27 2.79
CA LEU A 102 1.06 19.69 2.14
C LEU A 102 0.73 18.52 1.20
N LEU A 103 -0.48 17.98 1.30
CA LEU A 103 -0.92 16.83 0.51
C LEU A 103 -1.25 17.23 -0.93
N THR A 104 -0.82 16.40 -1.88
CA THR A 104 -1.31 16.46 -3.27
C THR A 104 -2.80 16.14 -3.34
N PRO A 105 -3.54 16.52 -4.41
CA PRO A 105 -4.95 16.14 -4.54
C PRO A 105 -5.20 14.63 -4.42
N GLN A 106 -4.29 13.80 -4.95
CA GLN A 106 -4.35 12.34 -4.83
C GLN A 106 -4.25 11.87 -3.37
N ASP A 107 -3.36 12.49 -2.59
CA ASP A 107 -3.15 12.15 -1.20
C ASP A 107 -4.12 12.86 -0.24
N GLN A 108 -4.88 13.86 -0.70
CA GLN A 108 -6.02 14.41 0.06
C GLN A 108 -7.22 13.46 0.00
N ALA A 109 -7.45 12.86 -1.16
CA ALA A 109 -8.55 11.90 -1.34
C ALA A 109 -8.37 10.67 -0.45
N ARG A 110 -9.44 10.27 0.23
CA ARG A 110 -9.44 9.08 1.07
C ARG A 110 -9.27 7.82 0.20
N PRO A 111 -8.17 7.05 0.35
CA PRO A 111 -7.87 5.95 -0.55
C PRO A 111 -8.81 4.76 -0.34
N ARG A 112 -9.02 4.00 -1.40
CA ARG A 112 -9.46 2.60 -1.27
C ARG A 112 -8.20 1.76 -1.04
N LEU A 113 -8.00 1.27 0.17
CA LEU A 113 -6.84 0.44 0.50
C LEU A 113 -6.85 -0.84 -0.36
N HIS A 114 -5.73 -1.11 -1.03
CA HIS A 114 -5.62 -2.27 -1.91
C HIS A 114 -4.17 -2.71 -2.09
N ILE A 115 -3.99 -3.99 -2.45
CA ILE A 115 -2.72 -4.55 -2.87
C ILE A 115 -2.82 -4.89 -4.36
N THR A 116 -2.02 -4.22 -5.18
CA THR A 116 -2.05 -4.39 -6.64
C THR A 116 -1.36 -5.69 -7.07
N VAL A 117 -2.09 -6.52 -7.82
CA VAL A 117 -1.58 -7.76 -8.43
C VAL A 117 -1.07 -7.50 -9.85
N GLN A 118 -1.80 -6.70 -10.62
CA GLN A 118 -1.50 -6.38 -12.02
C GLN A 118 -1.91 -4.95 -12.32
N ASN A 119 -1.16 -4.24 -13.16
CA ASN A 119 -1.57 -2.95 -13.70
C ASN A 119 -0.88 -2.67 -15.04
N LYS A 120 -1.35 -1.65 -15.77
CA LYS A 120 -0.85 -1.23 -17.09
C LYS A 120 -0.98 -2.32 -18.17
N VAL A 121 -2.07 -3.08 -18.11
CA VAL A 121 -2.41 -4.13 -19.09
C VAL A 121 -3.64 -3.74 -19.91
N ALA A 122 -3.95 -4.51 -20.97
CA ALA A 122 -5.18 -4.29 -21.72
C ALA A 122 -6.41 -4.58 -20.83
N PRO A 123 -7.54 -3.87 -21.01
CA PRO A 123 -8.74 -4.10 -20.19
C PRO A 123 -9.26 -5.54 -20.22
N VAL A 124 -9.08 -6.25 -21.34
CA VAL A 124 -9.47 -7.67 -21.47
C VAL A 124 -8.62 -8.58 -20.57
N GLU A 125 -7.32 -8.31 -20.47
CA GLU A 125 -6.38 -9.07 -19.63
C GLU A 125 -6.71 -8.85 -18.15
N ALA A 126 -6.97 -7.59 -17.75
CA ALA A 126 -7.38 -7.28 -16.39
C ALA A 126 -8.70 -7.97 -16.01
N LYS A 127 -9.70 -7.96 -16.91
CA LYS A 127 -10.98 -8.65 -16.69
C LYS A 127 -10.81 -10.17 -16.55
N ALA A 128 -9.99 -10.78 -17.41
CA ALA A 128 -9.70 -12.22 -17.35
C ALA A 128 -9.01 -12.59 -16.03
N LEU A 129 -8.00 -11.83 -15.61
CA LEU A 129 -7.32 -12.05 -14.33
C LEU A 129 -8.25 -11.86 -13.14
N ALA A 130 -9.08 -10.82 -13.14
CA ALA A 130 -10.04 -10.58 -12.06
C ALA A 130 -11.06 -11.72 -11.93
N ALA A 131 -11.56 -12.25 -13.06
CA ALA A 131 -12.46 -13.40 -13.06
C ALA A 131 -11.78 -14.66 -12.51
N MET A 132 -10.54 -14.93 -12.94
CA MET A 132 -9.77 -16.08 -12.45
C MET A 132 -9.49 -15.99 -10.95
N LEU A 133 -9.00 -14.84 -10.46
CA LEU A 133 -8.74 -14.66 -9.03
C LEU A 133 -10.02 -14.66 -8.21
N GLY A 134 -11.15 -14.27 -8.80
CA GLY A 134 -12.44 -14.18 -8.13
C GLY A 134 -13.14 -15.52 -7.91
N GLN A 135 -12.82 -16.58 -8.68
CA GLN A 135 -13.57 -17.86 -8.59
C GLN A 135 -13.51 -18.51 -7.21
N ASP A 136 -12.32 -18.53 -6.59
CA ASP A 136 -12.10 -19.16 -5.29
C ASP A 136 -11.79 -18.15 -4.18
N PHE A 137 -11.96 -16.86 -4.46
CA PHE A 137 -11.66 -15.84 -3.46
C PHE A 137 -12.68 -15.86 -2.34
N HIS A 138 -12.17 -16.04 -1.13
CA HIS A 138 -12.92 -15.88 0.10
C HIS A 138 -12.28 -14.79 0.96
N PRO A 139 -13.07 -13.89 1.58
CA PRO A 139 -12.53 -12.92 2.52
C PRO A 139 -11.68 -13.60 3.59
N ARG A 140 -10.46 -13.10 3.78
CA ARG A 140 -9.47 -13.70 4.68
C ARG A 140 -8.72 -12.65 5.49
N PRO A 141 -8.22 -12.99 6.69
CA PRO A 141 -7.36 -12.09 7.44
C PRO A 141 -6.11 -11.67 6.63
N LEU A 142 -5.66 -10.45 6.86
CA LEU A 142 -4.41 -9.89 6.34
C LEU A 142 -3.59 -9.36 7.52
N LYS A 143 -2.33 -9.76 7.64
CA LYS A 143 -1.45 -9.24 8.68
C LYS A 143 -0.79 -7.94 8.23
N ILE A 144 -0.95 -6.89 9.03
CA ILE A 144 -0.17 -5.66 8.96
C ILE A 144 0.78 -5.66 10.17
N VAL A 145 2.08 -5.48 9.93
CA VAL A 145 3.12 -5.61 10.96
C VAL A 145 3.87 -4.32 11.23
N GLY A 146 3.69 -3.30 10.40
CA GLY A 146 4.32 -2.01 10.60
C GLY A 146 3.92 -0.98 9.56
N LEU A 147 4.57 0.17 9.63
CA LEU A 147 4.47 1.27 8.68
C LEU A 147 5.88 1.63 8.19
N ALA A 148 5.99 2.16 6.98
CA ALA A 148 7.26 2.55 6.39
C ALA A 148 7.13 3.83 5.58
N ALA A 149 8.22 4.59 5.55
CA ALA A 149 8.42 5.70 4.63
C ALA A 149 9.55 5.38 3.65
N TRP A 150 9.42 5.86 2.42
CA TRP A 150 10.34 5.58 1.32
C TRP A 150 10.61 6.83 0.50
N HIS A 151 11.82 6.95 -0.05
CA HIS A 151 12.13 7.96 -1.05
C HIS A 151 11.73 7.48 -2.45
N TYR A 152 10.90 8.26 -3.12
CA TYR A 152 10.53 8.04 -4.52
C TYR A 152 11.55 8.66 -5.48
N ARG A 153 12.46 7.84 -6.01
CA ARG A 153 13.52 8.27 -6.94
C ARG A 153 13.26 7.87 -8.39
N GLY A 154 11.99 7.84 -8.80
CA GLY A 154 11.59 7.46 -10.17
C GLY A 154 11.75 5.97 -10.50
N GLY A 155 11.96 5.13 -9.48
CA GLY A 155 12.22 3.69 -9.61
C GLY A 155 12.04 3.00 -8.27
N PRO A 156 12.57 1.77 -8.06
CA PRO A 156 12.36 1.02 -6.82
C PRO A 156 12.59 1.91 -5.60
N TRP A 157 11.64 1.89 -4.67
CA TRP A 157 11.63 2.87 -3.58
C TRP A 157 12.78 2.62 -2.62
N GLU A 158 13.54 3.67 -2.32
CA GLU A 158 14.63 3.58 -1.36
C GLU A 158 14.05 3.67 0.07
N PRO A 159 14.37 2.73 0.97
CA PRO A 159 13.89 2.78 2.35
C PRO A 159 14.37 4.05 3.06
N ALA A 160 13.46 4.79 3.68
CA ALA A 160 13.79 5.95 4.52
C ALA A 160 13.66 5.61 6.01
N MET A 161 12.54 4.99 6.40
CA MET A 161 12.32 4.50 7.76
C MET A 161 11.30 3.36 7.79
N LYS A 162 11.38 2.54 8.84
CA LYS A 162 10.36 1.53 9.16
C LYS A 162 10.07 1.59 10.65
N ALA A 163 8.82 1.39 11.02
CA ALA A 163 8.38 1.20 12.40
C ALA A 163 7.46 -0.02 12.46
N MET A 164 7.75 -0.95 13.37
CA MET A 164 6.95 -2.17 13.56
C MET A 164 5.95 -1.92 14.66
N PHE A 165 4.71 -2.40 14.49
CA PHE A 165 3.70 -2.36 15.55
C PHE A 165 4.17 -3.19 16.74
N ARG A 166 3.79 -2.77 17.95
CA ARG A 166 4.08 -3.48 19.19
C ARG A 166 2.87 -4.32 19.58
N GLY A 167 3.07 -5.62 19.73
CA GLY A 167 2.07 -6.58 20.18
C GLY A 167 2.71 -7.59 21.11
#